data_AF-A0A6C0EXC7-F1
#
_entry.id   AF-A0A6C0EXC7-F1
#
_cell.length_a   1.000
_cell.length_b   1.000
_cell.length_c   1.000
_cell.angle_alpha   90.00
_cell.angle_beta   90.00
_cell.angle_gamma   90.00
#
_symmetry.space_group_name_H-M   'P 1'
#
loop_
_entity.id
_entity.type
_entity.pdbx_description
1 polymer ?
#
loop_
_entity_poly.entity_id
_entity_poly.type
_entity_poly.pdbx_seq_one_letter_code
_entity_poly.pdbx_strand_id
1 'polypeptide(L)'
;MRKRCIKNKKLIYFFCFIYIKQKYNNTAILLKMYKLNKSINIKNIEWDRLVLNPNAISLLEQNLDKLDFYSWKNLSENPNAIPLLEKNQDKIDWTWLSRNPNAIPLLEKNPDKINWEWLSENPNAMHLLEKNQDKIDWSWLSRNPNAIPLLEANPDKIDWFALSENPNAIPLLEANPHNIEWALLSSNRNAIPLLAANPDKIDWLVLSRNPNAIPLLETNRDKIVWAILSANPNAIPLLEKNPKKIDWASLSENPNAIHLIEQNLDKLDDECWGYLSENPCIFELDYEALTSRCCIYKEELMQITMHPSRIQKLLDMGISIDELDNYI
;
A
#
# COMPACT_ATOMS: atom_id res chain seq x y z
N MET A 1 -15.73 27.33 15.29
CA MET A 1 -15.96 26.21 16.23
C MET A 1 -16.29 24.88 15.53
N ARG A 2 -17.32 24.77 14.66
CA ARG A 2 -17.68 23.49 13.98
C ARG A 2 -16.55 22.83 13.17
N LYS A 3 -15.71 23.59 12.45
CA LYS A 3 -14.56 23.04 11.69
C LYS A 3 -13.42 22.49 12.58
N ARG A 4 -13.24 23.01 13.81
CA ARG A 4 -12.22 22.53 14.77
C ARG A 4 -12.66 21.21 15.43
N CYS A 5 -13.93 21.11 15.80
CA CYS A 5 -14.51 19.91 16.42
C CYS A 5 -14.52 18.68 15.49
N ILE A 6 -14.70 18.87 14.17
CA ILE A 6 -14.63 17.78 13.17
C ILE A 6 -13.19 17.26 12.99
N LYS A 7 -12.17 18.14 13.06
CA LYS A 7 -10.76 17.75 12.99
C LYS A 7 -10.36 16.86 14.19
N ASN A 8 -10.87 17.17 15.37
CA ASN A 8 -10.54 16.43 16.60
C ASN A 8 -11.18 15.04 16.66
N LYS A 9 -12.44 14.89 16.22
CA LYS A 9 -13.07 13.56 16.12
C LYS A 9 -12.29 12.61 15.21
N LYS A 10 -11.85 13.07 14.03
CA LYS A 10 -11.06 12.23 13.11
C LYS A 10 -9.74 11.75 13.74
N LEU A 11 -9.10 12.61 14.56
CA LEU A 11 -7.85 12.27 15.23
C LEU A 11 -8.05 11.20 16.32
N ILE A 12 -9.11 11.30 17.11
CA ILE A 12 -9.47 10.31 18.15
C ILE A 12 -9.73 8.94 17.51
N TYR A 13 -10.56 8.90 16.46
CA TYR A 13 -10.86 7.64 15.76
C TYR A 13 -9.64 7.05 15.06
N PHE A 14 -8.71 7.89 14.59
CA PHE A 14 -7.43 7.43 14.08
C PHE A 14 -6.60 6.74 15.17
N PHE A 15 -6.50 7.32 16.38
CA PHE A 15 -5.83 6.65 17.50
C PHE A 15 -6.52 5.36 17.93
N CYS A 16 -7.86 5.34 17.96
CA CYS A 16 -8.61 4.11 18.24
C CYS A 16 -8.35 3.03 17.18
N PHE A 17 -8.33 3.40 15.89
CA PHE A 17 -8.00 2.49 14.80
C PHE A 17 -6.58 1.92 14.96
N ILE A 18 -5.59 2.78 15.24
CA ILE A 18 -4.20 2.35 15.51
C ILE A 18 -4.13 1.42 16.73
N TYR A 19 -4.84 1.75 17.81
CA TYR A 19 -4.89 0.91 19.00
C TYR A 19 -5.46 -0.48 18.72
N ILE A 20 -6.60 -0.54 18.02
CA ILE A 20 -7.22 -1.82 17.64
C ILE A 20 -6.27 -2.63 16.75
N LYS A 21 -5.58 -1.96 15.81
CA LYS A 21 -4.59 -2.60 14.94
C LYS A 21 -3.44 -3.20 15.74
N GLN A 22 -2.87 -2.45 16.68
CA GLN A 22 -1.74 -2.91 17.50
C GLN A 22 -2.11 -4.03 18.47
N LYS A 23 -3.25 -3.91 19.16
CA LYS A 23 -3.60 -4.84 20.24
C LYS A 23 -4.03 -6.21 19.73
N TYR A 24 -4.78 -6.25 18.62
CA TYR A 24 -5.45 -7.48 18.22
C TYR A 24 -4.81 -8.14 17.01
N ASN A 25 -3.93 -7.44 16.29
CA ASN A 25 -3.31 -7.92 15.04
C ASN A 25 -4.32 -8.63 14.11
N ASN A 26 -5.60 -8.20 14.16
CA ASN A 26 -6.73 -8.89 13.54
C ASN A 26 -7.23 -8.01 12.40
N THR A 27 -6.65 -8.24 11.23
CA THR A 27 -6.99 -7.59 9.98
C THR A 27 -8.48 -7.71 9.65
N ALA A 28 -9.12 -8.83 9.95
CA ALA A 28 -10.55 -9.02 9.69
C ALA A 28 -11.45 -8.03 10.45
N ILE A 29 -11.08 -7.62 11.66
CA ILE A 29 -11.83 -6.61 12.42
C ILE A 29 -11.65 -5.22 11.79
N LEU A 30 -10.43 -4.88 11.38
CA LEU A 30 -10.12 -3.58 10.77
C LEU A 30 -10.81 -3.40 9.42
N LEU A 31 -10.91 -4.47 8.63
CA LEU A 31 -11.55 -4.42 7.31
C LEU A 31 -13.05 -4.10 7.40
N LYS A 32 -13.70 -4.45 8.51
CA LYS A 32 -15.10 -4.09 8.79
C LYS A 32 -15.29 -2.62 9.16
N MET A 33 -14.19 -1.86 9.28
CA MET A 33 -14.20 -0.43 9.58
C MET A 33 -14.05 0.43 8.33
N TYR A 34 -14.00 -0.18 7.15
CA TYR A 34 -14.01 0.53 5.88
C TYR A 34 -15.38 0.46 5.24
N LYS A 35 -15.81 1.56 4.63
CA LYS A 35 -16.99 1.63 3.77
C LYS A 35 -16.68 2.36 2.48
N LEU A 36 -17.42 2.03 1.42
CA LEU A 36 -17.31 2.74 0.15
C LEU A 36 -17.64 4.22 0.38
N ASN A 37 -16.81 5.09 -0.15
CA ASN A 37 -17.03 6.53 -0.12
C ASN A 37 -18.37 6.85 -0.80
N LYS A 38 -19.22 7.62 -0.12
CA LYS A 38 -20.56 7.98 -0.58
C LYS A 38 -20.60 8.70 -1.94
N SER A 39 -19.50 9.35 -2.33
CA SER A 39 -19.36 10.04 -3.62
C SER A 39 -19.21 9.04 -4.78
N ILE A 40 -18.86 7.78 -4.46
CA ILE A 40 -18.60 6.71 -5.42
C ILE A 40 -19.86 5.86 -5.59
N ASN A 41 -20.35 5.75 -6.82
CA ASN A 41 -21.48 4.91 -7.15
C ASN A 41 -21.03 3.46 -7.34
N ILE A 42 -21.56 2.54 -6.52
CA ILE A 42 -21.24 1.11 -6.59
C ILE A 42 -21.50 0.49 -7.97
N LYS A 43 -22.41 1.07 -8.77
CA LYS A 43 -22.70 0.58 -10.12
C LYS A 43 -21.54 0.75 -11.10
N ASN A 44 -20.60 1.66 -10.80
CA ASN A 44 -19.43 1.90 -11.64
C ASN A 44 -18.22 1.06 -11.18
N ILE A 45 -18.36 0.27 -10.12
CA ILE A 45 -17.26 -0.54 -9.60
C ILE A 45 -17.13 -1.83 -10.41
N GLU A 46 -15.90 -2.10 -10.84
CA GLU A 46 -15.51 -3.34 -11.51
C GLU A 46 -15.10 -4.39 -10.46
N TRP A 47 -15.88 -5.47 -10.33
CA TRP A 47 -15.72 -6.45 -9.25
C TRP A 47 -14.45 -7.31 -9.38
N ASP A 48 -14.07 -7.64 -10.61
CA ASP A 48 -12.84 -8.37 -10.98
C ASP A 48 -11.56 -7.59 -10.67
N ARG A 49 -11.68 -6.26 -10.59
CA ARG A 49 -10.64 -5.32 -10.16
C ARG A 49 -10.69 -5.05 -8.66
N LEU A 50 -11.89 -4.88 -8.10
CA LEU A 50 -12.12 -4.58 -6.68
C LEU A 50 -11.50 -5.64 -5.74
N VAL A 51 -11.38 -6.90 -6.18
CA VAL A 51 -10.71 -7.96 -5.41
C VAL A 51 -9.25 -7.68 -5.07
N LEU A 52 -8.57 -6.80 -5.82
CA LEU A 52 -7.21 -6.36 -5.51
C LEU A 52 -7.18 -5.22 -4.47
N ASN A 53 -8.32 -4.58 -4.21
CA ASN A 53 -8.42 -3.48 -3.27
C ASN A 53 -8.29 -3.99 -1.82
N PRO A 54 -7.27 -3.55 -1.05
CA PRO A 54 -7.03 -4.07 0.28
C PRO A 54 -8.13 -3.69 1.28
N ASN A 55 -8.92 -2.66 1.01
CA ASN A 55 -9.99 -2.18 1.89
C ASN A 55 -11.37 -2.77 1.54
N ALA A 56 -11.48 -3.53 0.45
CA ALA A 56 -12.76 -3.99 -0.09
C ALA A 56 -13.27 -5.31 0.51
N ILE A 57 -12.49 -6.02 1.33
CA ILE A 57 -12.81 -7.38 1.80
C ILE A 57 -14.22 -7.48 2.39
N SER A 58 -14.65 -6.51 3.22
CA SER A 58 -16.00 -6.51 3.80
C SER A 58 -17.11 -6.37 2.76
N LEU A 59 -16.87 -5.61 1.69
CA LEU A 59 -17.82 -5.44 0.59
C LEU A 59 -17.86 -6.71 -0.29
N LEU A 60 -16.70 -7.32 -0.54
CA LEU A 60 -16.57 -8.57 -1.29
C LEU A 60 -17.25 -9.73 -0.55
N GLU A 61 -17.06 -9.86 0.77
CA GLU A 61 -17.74 -10.88 1.60
C GLU A 61 -19.27 -10.83 1.47
N GLN A 62 -19.86 -9.66 1.24
CA GLN A 62 -21.31 -9.47 1.09
C GLN A 62 -21.82 -9.73 -0.33
N ASN A 63 -20.92 -9.84 -1.32
CA ASN A 63 -21.26 -9.89 -2.74
C ASN A 63 -20.47 -10.99 -3.47
N LEU A 64 -20.31 -12.15 -2.83
CA LEU A 64 -19.55 -13.27 -3.41
C LEU A 64 -20.14 -13.78 -4.73
N ASP A 65 -21.44 -13.54 -4.98
CA ASP A 65 -22.12 -13.84 -6.24
C ASP A 65 -21.58 -13.04 -7.43
N LYS A 66 -20.87 -11.94 -7.18
CA LYS A 66 -20.23 -11.11 -8.20
C LYS A 66 -18.85 -11.61 -8.62
N LEU A 67 -18.27 -12.56 -7.88
CA LEU A 67 -16.90 -13.00 -8.10
C LEU A 67 -16.88 -14.20 -9.03
N ASP A 68 -16.23 -14.02 -10.18
CA ASP A 68 -15.98 -15.08 -11.13
C ASP A 68 -14.65 -15.82 -10.85
N PHE A 69 -14.28 -16.75 -11.72
CA PHE A 69 -13.04 -17.52 -11.58
C PHE A 69 -11.79 -16.62 -11.53
N TYR A 70 -11.73 -15.59 -12.39
CA TYR A 70 -10.59 -14.66 -12.43
C TYR A 70 -10.53 -13.77 -11.18
N SER A 71 -11.68 -13.38 -10.64
CA SER A 71 -11.79 -12.61 -9.40
C SER A 71 -11.19 -13.37 -8.21
N TRP A 72 -11.45 -14.68 -8.09
CA TRP A 72 -10.87 -15.52 -7.02
C TRP A 72 -9.34 -15.70 -7.14
N LYS A 73 -8.85 -15.76 -8.38
CA LYS A 73 -7.41 -15.79 -8.66
C LYS A 73 -6.72 -14.51 -8.17
N ASN A 74 -7.24 -13.34 -8.55
CA ASN A 74 -6.71 -12.04 -8.11
C ASN A 74 -6.85 -11.86 -6.59
N LEU A 75 -7.95 -12.34 -6.00
CA LEU A 75 -8.17 -12.29 -4.55
C LEU A 75 -7.09 -13.07 -3.78
N SER A 76 -6.48 -14.10 -4.38
CA SER A 76 -5.41 -14.89 -3.75
C SER A 76 -4.13 -14.07 -3.50
N GLU A 77 -3.88 -13.04 -4.31
CA GLU A 77 -2.75 -12.11 -4.09
C GLU A 77 -3.08 -11.06 -3.01
N ASN A 78 -4.35 -10.77 -2.73
CA ASN A 78 -4.75 -9.73 -1.79
C ASN A 78 -4.34 -10.10 -0.34
N PRO A 79 -3.46 -9.32 0.31
CA PRO A 79 -2.96 -9.65 1.66
C PRO A 79 -4.03 -9.66 2.74
N ASN A 80 -5.13 -8.96 2.52
CA ASN A 80 -6.24 -8.85 3.47
C ASN A 80 -7.31 -9.93 3.25
N ALA A 81 -7.22 -10.71 2.16
CA ALA A 81 -8.20 -11.73 1.81
C ALA A 81 -7.98 -13.10 2.47
N ILE A 82 -6.88 -13.33 3.19
CA ILE A 82 -6.57 -14.62 3.82
C ILE A 82 -7.76 -15.24 4.58
N PRO A 83 -8.49 -14.50 5.44
CA PRO A 83 -9.64 -15.09 6.16
C PRO A 83 -10.80 -15.50 5.25
N LEU A 84 -10.97 -14.82 4.10
CA LEU A 84 -11.99 -15.17 3.11
C LEU A 84 -11.55 -16.38 2.28
N LEU A 85 -10.28 -16.46 1.92
CA LEU A 85 -9.67 -17.60 1.20
C LEU A 85 -9.67 -18.87 2.04
N GLU A 86 -9.38 -18.78 3.35
CA GLU A 86 -9.43 -19.93 4.27
C GLU A 86 -10.82 -20.58 4.36
N LYS A 87 -11.89 -19.80 4.17
CA LYS A 87 -13.29 -20.28 4.11
C LYS A 87 -13.67 -20.89 2.76
N ASN A 88 -12.89 -20.63 1.70
CA ASN A 88 -13.17 -21.00 0.32
C ASN A 88 -11.92 -21.62 -0.33
N GLN A 89 -11.34 -22.64 0.30
CA GLN A 89 -10.03 -23.18 -0.09
C GLN A 89 -9.99 -23.79 -1.49
N ASP A 90 -11.14 -24.24 -2.00
CA ASP A 90 -11.31 -24.75 -3.36
C ASP A 90 -11.14 -23.67 -4.44
N LYS A 91 -11.22 -22.39 -4.05
CA LYS A 91 -11.11 -21.22 -4.94
C LYS A 91 -9.70 -20.61 -4.96
N ILE A 92 -8.80 -21.08 -4.11
CA ILE A 92 -7.46 -20.51 -3.97
C ILE A 92 -6.62 -20.80 -5.22
N ASP A 93 -6.08 -19.74 -5.82
CA ASP A 93 -4.95 -19.87 -6.74
C ASP A 93 -3.64 -19.84 -5.94
N TRP A 94 -3.03 -21.02 -5.80
CA TRP A 94 -1.83 -21.21 -4.97
C TRP A 94 -0.58 -20.54 -5.56
N THR A 95 -0.57 -20.26 -6.86
CA THR A 95 0.54 -19.52 -7.50
C THR A 95 0.52 -18.07 -7.03
N TRP A 96 -0.63 -17.40 -7.14
CA TRP A 96 -0.78 -16.01 -6.69
C TRP A 96 -0.72 -15.89 -5.16
N LEU A 97 -1.23 -16.88 -4.45
CA LEU A 97 -1.10 -16.95 -2.99
C LEU A 97 0.36 -17.02 -2.53
N SER A 98 1.26 -17.66 -3.30
CA SER A 98 2.68 -17.80 -2.92
C SER A 98 3.41 -16.46 -2.83
N ARG A 99 3.01 -15.47 -3.63
CA ARG A 99 3.53 -14.11 -3.57
C ARG A 99 2.94 -13.28 -2.41
N ASN A 100 1.79 -13.71 -1.86
CA ASN A 100 1.07 -12.96 -0.85
C ASN A 100 1.83 -12.96 0.50
N PRO A 101 2.25 -11.79 1.02
CA PRO A 101 3.07 -11.71 2.23
C PRO A 101 2.34 -12.17 3.50
N ASN A 102 1.00 -12.16 3.50
CA ASN A 102 0.20 -12.60 4.65
C ASN A 102 -0.20 -14.08 4.55
N ALA A 103 0.11 -14.76 3.44
CA ALA A 103 -0.27 -16.16 3.21
C ALA A 103 0.71 -17.17 3.80
N ILE A 104 1.86 -16.75 4.33
CA ILE A 104 2.90 -17.65 4.87
C ILE A 104 2.34 -18.74 5.78
N PRO A 105 1.48 -18.46 6.79
CA PRO A 105 0.95 -19.51 7.66
C PRO A 105 0.05 -20.53 6.93
N LEU A 106 -0.59 -20.13 5.83
CA LEU A 106 -1.42 -21.01 5.01
C LEU A 106 -0.56 -21.86 4.07
N LEU A 107 0.51 -21.28 3.52
CA LEU A 107 1.50 -21.98 2.69
C LEU A 107 2.28 -23.03 3.50
N GLU A 108 2.67 -22.72 4.75
CA GLU A 108 3.33 -23.67 5.65
C GLU A 108 2.48 -24.91 5.94
N LYS A 109 1.14 -24.77 5.97
CA LYS A 109 0.20 -25.88 6.14
C LYS A 109 0.01 -26.70 4.85
N ASN A 110 0.41 -26.17 3.69
CA ASN A 110 0.20 -26.77 2.37
C ASN A 110 1.50 -26.71 1.53
N PRO A 111 2.61 -27.31 2.00
CA PRO A 111 3.93 -27.14 1.37
C PRO A 111 4.01 -27.69 -0.06
N ASP A 112 3.14 -28.65 -0.40
CA ASP A 112 3.02 -29.25 -1.73
C ASP A 112 2.42 -28.29 -2.77
N LYS A 113 1.76 -27.22 -2.33
CA LYS A 113 1.10 -26.23 -3.21
C LYS A 113 1.92 -24.96 -3.42
N ILE A 114 3.06 -24.84 -2.77
CA ILE A 114 3.92 -23.67 -2.87
C ILE A 114 4.47 -23.55 -4.28
N ASN A 115 4.22 -22.41 -4.91
CA ASN A 115 4.95 -21.99 -6.09
C ASN A 115 6.22 -21.25 -5.65
N TRP A 116 7.38 -21.91 -5.75
CA TRP A 116 8.65 -21.39 -5.25
C TRP A 116 9.19 -20.19 -6.04
N GLU A 117 8.87 -20.09 -7.33
CA GLU A 117 9.21 -18.93 -8.16
C GLU A 117 8.55 -17.67 -7.58
N TRP A 118 7.24 -17.70 -7.40
CA TRP A 118 6.46 -16.58 -6.86
C TRP A 118 6.71 -16.34 -5.36
N LEU A 119 7.05 -17.40 -4.60
CA LEU A 119 7.50 -17.26 -3.22
C LEU A 119 8.84 -16.52 -3.11
N SER A 120 9.72 -16.59 -4.11
CA SER A 120 11.06 -15.98 -4.03
C SER A 120 11.01 -14.45 -3.93
N GLU A 121 9.99 -13.82 -4.53
CA GLU A 121 9.77 -12.37 -4.38
C GLU A 121 9.10 -12.01 -3.03
N ASN A 122 8.54 -12.98 -2.30
CA ASN A 122 7.76 -12.72 -1.09
C ASN A 122 8.67 -12.31 0.10
N PRO A 123 8.58 -11.06 0.60
CA PRO A 123 9.47 -10.59 1.66
C PRO A 123 9.29 -11.30 3.00
N ASN A 124 8.13 -11.91 3.25
CA ASN A 124 7.84 -12.63 4.48
C ASN A 124 8.21 -14.13 4.40
N ALA A 125 8.74 -14.60 3.27
CA ALA A 125 9.05 -16.01 3.03
C ALA A 125 10.53 -16.37 3.26
N MET A 126 11.38 -15.45 3.71
CA MET A 126 12.83 -15.67 3.80
C MET A 126 13.19 -16.94 4.58
N HIS A 127 12.50 -17.27 5.67
CA HIS A 127 12.78 -18.49 6.45
C HIS A 127 12.42 -19.79 5.71
N LEU A 128 11.50 -19.75 4.73
CA LEU A 128 11.20 -20.88 3.85
C LEU A 128 12.24 -21.00 2.75
N LEU A 129 12.62 -19.87 2.14
CA LEU A 129 13.60 -19.79 1.05
C LEU A 129 14.98 -20.22 1.52
N GLU A 130 15.44 -19.73 2.68
CA GLU A 130 16.74 -20.10 3.28
C GLU A 130 16.88 -21.61 3.53
N LYS A 131 15.77 -22.29 3.85
CA LYS A 131 15.73 -23.75 4.08
C LYS A 131 15.63 -24.57 2.79
N ASN A 132 15.29 -23.95 1.66
CA ASN A 132 15.01 -24.61 0.38
C ASN A 132 15.71 -23.85 -0.77
N GLN A 133 17.00 -23.56 -0.62
CA GLN A 133 17.74 -22.73 -1.58
C GLN A 133 17.83 -23.34 -2.99
N ASP A 134 17.65 -24.66 -3.11
CA ASP A 134 17.57 -25.39 -4.37
C ASP A 134 16.33 -25.04 -5.21
N LYS A 135 15.30 -24.45 -4.58
CA LYS A 135 14.04 -24.09 -5.24
C LYS A 135 13.89 -22.59 -5.50
N ILE A 136 14.85 -21.79 -5.04
CA ILE A 136 14.82 -20.34 -5.20
C ILE A 136 14.94 -19.99 -6.68
N ASP A 137 14.03 -19.13 -7.14
CA ASP A 137 14.29 -18.32 -8.33
C ASP A 137 15.07 -17.07 -7.93
N TRP A 138 16.32 -17.01 -8.39
CA TRP A 138 17.25 -15.96 -7.98
C TRP A 138 16.96 -14.60 -8.64
N SER A 139 16.28 -14.58 -9.79
CA SER A 139 15.84 -13.34 -10.42
C SER A 139 14.74 -12.68 -9.60
N TRP A 140 13.73 -13.45 -9.20
CA TRP A 140 12.67 -12.97 -8.31
C TRP A 140 13.19 -12.65 -6.90
N LEU A 141 14.13 -13.44 -6.38
CA LEU A 141 14.78 -13.16 -5.10
C LEU A 141 15.57 -11.83 -5.12
N SER A 142 16.25 -11.50 -6.23
CA SER A 142 16.99 -10.23 -6.34
C SER A 142 16.11 -9.00 -6.13
N ARG A 143 14.81 -9.07 -6.45
CA ARG A 143 13.84 -7.98 -6.18
C ARG A 143 13.37 -7.94 -4.73
N ASN A 144 13.55 -9.02 -3.98
CA ASN A 144 13.03 -9.16 -2.63
C ASN A 144 13.83 -8.26 -1.65
N PRO A 145 13.20 -7.28 -0.98
CA PRO A 145 13.91 -6.34 -0.11
C PRO A 145 14.55 -7.00 1.11
N ASN A 146 14.08 -8.18 1.52
CA ASN A 146 14.61 -8.91 2.67
C ASN A 146 15.70 -9.92 2.28
N ALA A 147 16.03 -10.05 0.99
CA ALA A 147 16.98 -11.05 0.51
C ALA A 147 18.43 -10.59 0.43
N ILE A 148 18.74 -9.32 0.73
CA ILE A 148 20.11 -8.77 0.63
C ILE A 148 21.16 -9.67 1.30
N PRO A 149 20.99 -10.16 2.55
CA PRO A 149 22.00 -11.02 3.17
C PRO A 149 22.23 -12.34 2.42
N LEU A 150 21.17 -12.93 1.86
CA LEU A 150 21.27 -14.18 1.10
C LEU A 150 21.94 -13.97 -0.27
N LEU A 151 21.67 -12.83 -0.91
CA LEU A 151 22.30 -12.42 -2.16
C LEU A 151 23.79 -12.12 -1.96
N GLU A 152 24.17 -11.43 -0.89
CA GLU A 152 25.57 -11.17 -0.53
C GLU A 152 26.35 -12.48 -0.27
N ALA A 153 25.69 -13.50 0.28
CA ALA A 153 26.28 -14.82 0.47
C ALA A 153 26.40 -15.65 -0.83
N ASN A 154 25.71 -15.25 -1.90
CA ASN A 154 25.67 -15.95 -3.19
C ASN A 154 25.84 -14.96 -4.37
N PRO A 155 26.97 -14.26 -4.47
CA PRO A 155 27.14 -13.15 -5.41
C PRO A 155 27.06 -13.58 -6.89
N ASP A 156 27.37 -14.84 -7.19
CA ASP A 156 27.28 -15.44 -8.53
C ASP A 156 25.84 -15.63 -9.01
N LYS A 157 24.87 -15.60 -8.10
CA LYS A 157 23.45 -15.79 -8.40
C LYS A 157 22.65 -14.50 -8.47
N ILE A 158 23.29 -13.35 -8.23
CA ILE A 158 22.62 -12.06 -8.27
C ILE A 158 22.19 -11.75 -9.70
N ASP A 159 20.89 -11.63 -9.90
CA ASP A 159 20.33 -10.93 -11.05
C ASP A 159 20.40 -9.42 -10.80
N TRP A 160 21.33 -8.74 -11.44
CA TRP A 160 21.58 -7.30 -11.28
C TRP A 160 20.50 -6.41 -11.90
N PHE A 161 19.81 -6.91 -12.93
CA PHE A 161 18.68 -6.22 -13.53
C PHE A 161 17.55 -6.12 -12.51
N ALA A 162 17.14 -7.26 -11.95
CA ALA A 162 16.17 -7.33 -10.88
C ALA A 162 16.60 -6.56 -9.61
N LEU A 163 17.88 -6.66 -9.23
CA LEU A 163 18.42 -5.99 -8.03
C LEU A 163 18.33 -4.46 -8.11
N SER A 164 18.39 -3.88 -9.30
CA SER A 164 18.34 -2.42 -9.48
C SER A 164 17.01 -1.80 -9.01
N GLU A 165 15.91 -2.57 -9.02
CA GLU A 165 14.62 -2.16 -8.43
C GLU A 165 14.55 -2.34 -6.91
N ASN A 166 15.45 -3.12 -6.31
CA ASN A 166 15.37 -3.51 -4.91
C ASN A 166 15.69 -2.30 -3.99
N PRO A 167 14.74 -1.86 -3.15
CA PRO A 167 14.91 -0.65 -2.35
C PRO A 167 16.01 -0.79 -1.28
N ASN A 168 16.37 -2.00 -0.88
CA ASN A 168 17.40 -2.26 0.12
C ASN A 168 18.78 -2.56 -0.50
N ALA A 169 18.89 -2.60 -1.84
CA ALA A 169 20.12 -2.94 -2.54
C ALA A 169 21.05 -1.76 -2.85
N ILE A 170 20.70 -0.52 -2.47
CA ILE A 170 21.50 0.67 -2.80
C ILE A 170 22.99 0.51 -2.45
N PRO A 171 23.38 0.05 -1.24
CA PRO A 171 24.80 -0.13 -0.92
C PRO A 171 25.51 -1.15 -1.84
N LEU A 172 24.83 -2.23 -2.20
CA LEU A 172 25.37 -3.28 -3.06
C LEU A 172 25.52 -2.80 -4.52
N LEU A 173 24.57 -1.99 -5.00
CA LEU A 173 24.61 -1.35 -6.32
C LEU A 173 25.73 -0.29 -6.39
N GLU A 174 25.90 0.53 -5.35
CA GLU A 174 26.99 1.52 -5.26
C GLU A 174 28.37 0.86 -5.27
N ALA A 175 28.52 -0.31 -4.65
CA ALA A 175 29.74 -1.11 -4.70
C ALA A 175 30.00 -1.75 -6.09
N ASN A 176 28.97 -1.84 -6.95
CA ASN A 176 29.03 -2.51 -8.25
C ASN A 176 28.41 -1.64 -9.37
N PRO A 177 28.94 -0.41 -9.62
CA PRO A 177 28.28 0.59 -10.44
C PRO A 177 28.12 0.20 -11.92
N HIS A 178 28.92 -0.75 -12.40
CA HIS A 178 28.85 -1.26 -13.78
C HIS A 178 27.66 -2.20 -14.03
N ASN A 179 27.05 -2.71 -12.96
CA ASN A 179 25.90 -3.62 -13.04
C ASN A 179 24.56 -2.91 -12.84
N ILE A 180 24.57 -1.58 -12.66
CA ILE A 180 23.35 -0.82 -12.41
C ILE A 180 22.53 -0.68 -13.69
N GLU A 181 21.29 -1.15 -13.64
CA GLU A 181 20.28 -0.89 -14.66
C GLU A 181 19.53 0.41 -14.33
N TRP A 182 19.99 1.52 -14.92
CA TRP A 182 19.57 2.86 -14.52
C TRP A 182 18.09 3.16 -14.75
N ALA A 183 17.48 2.58 -15.79
CA ALA A 183 16.04 2.72 -16.03
C ALA A 183 15.21 2.12 -14.89
N LEU A 184 15.63 0.95 -14.39
CA LEU A 184 14.99 0.30 -13.24
C LEU A 184 15.30 1.02 -11.94
N LEU A 185 16.53 1.49 -11.77
CA LEU A 185 16.95 2.30 -10.63
C LEU A 185 16.11 3.59 -10.51
N SER A 186 15.68 4.21 -11.62
CA SER A 186 14.78 5.37 -11.61
C SER A 186 13.45 5.10 -10.90
N SER A 187 12.97 3.86 -10.88
CA SER A 187 11.77 3.45 -10.13
C SER A 187 12.03 3.24 -8.63
N ASN A 188 13.29 3.03 -8.26
CA ASN A 188 13.70 2.70 -6.90
C ASN A 188 13.58 3.93 -6.00
N ARG A 189 12.70 3.84 -5.00
CA ARG A 189 12.38 4.96 -4.09
C ARG A 189 13.55 5.38 -3.21
N ASN A 190 14.51 4.49 -2.98
CA ASN A 190 15.69 4.76 -2.15
C ASN A 190 16.88 5.22 -2.98
N ALA A 191 16.80 5.20 -4.32
CA ALA A 191 17.89 5.56 -5.21
C ALA A 191 17.97 7.06 -5.55
N ILE A 192 17.08 7.91 -5.03
CA ILE A 192 17.04 9.34 -5.37
C ILE A 192 18.41 10.04 -5.21
N PRO A 193 19.20 9.81 -4.13
CA PRO A 193 20.52 10.42 -4.01
C PRO A 193 21.49 9.97 -5.12
N LEU A 194 21.49 8.67 -5.45
CA LEU A 194 22.36 8.09 -6.49
C LEU A 194 21.98 8.59 -7.90
N LEU A 195 20.67 8.70 -8.17
CA LEU A 195 20.14 9.27 -9.41
C LEU A 195 20.47 10.76 -9.54
N ALA A 196 20.32 11.54 -8.47
CA ALA A 196 20.66 12.97 -8.46
C ALA A 196 22.15 13.23 -8.75
N ALA A 197 23.03 12.29 -8.36
CA ALA A 197 24.45 12.35 -8.68
C ALA A 197 24.78 11.94 -10.15
N ASN A 198 23.83 11.33 -10.86
CA ASN A 198 23.99 10.82 -12.24
C ASN A 198 22.81 11.25 -13.14
N PRO A 199 22.56 12.56 -13.32
CA PRO A 199 21.35 13.06 -13.98
C PRO A 199 21.22 12.65 -15.46
N ASP A 200 22.34 12.36 -16.12
CA ASP A 200 22.42 11.90 -17.51
C ASP A 200 21.89 10.47 -17.70
N LYS A 201 21.81 9.68 -16.62
CA LYS A 201 21.37 8.28 -16.66
C LYS A 201 19.92 8.08 -16.23
N ILE A 202 19.26 9.15 -15.78
CA ILE A 202 17.88 9.09 -15.29
C ILE A 202 16.92 8.79 -16.44
N ASP A 203 16.17 7.70 -16.30
CA ASP A 203 14.91 7.55 -17.03
C ASP A 203 13.81 8.41 -16.37
N TRP A 204 13.50 9.55 -17.01
CA TRP A 204 12.52 10.52 -16.50
C TRP A 204 11.06 10.07 -16.62
N LEU A 205 10.77 9.13 -17.53
CA LEU A 205 9.43 8.55 -17.67
C LEU A 205 9.10 7.77 -16.40
N VAL A 206 9.98 6.85 -16.02
CA VAL A 206 9.82 6.00 -14.84
C VAL A 206 9.96 6.82 -13.55
N LEU A 207 10.92 7.76 -13.50
CA LEU A 207 11.12 8.63 -12.35
C LEU A 207 9.87 9.46 -12.02
N SER A 208 9.07 9.85 -13.03
CA SER A 208 7.85 10.63 -12.80
C SER A 208 6.82 9.90 -11.91
N ARG A 209 6.82 8.56 -11.90
CA ARG A 209 5.96 7.76 -10.99
C ARG A 209 6.56 7.61 -9.59
N ASN A 210 7.85 7.86 -9.41
CA ASN A 210 8.56 7.62 -8.16
C ASN A 210 8.14 8.64 -7.08
N PRO A 211 7.53 8.20 -5.96
CA PRO A 211 7.02 9.10 -4.94
C PRO A 211 8.10 9.93 -4.24
N ASN A 212 9.34 9.46 -4.21
CA ASN A 212 10.43 10.16 -3.55
C ASN A 212 11.14 11.14 -4.52
N ALA A 213 10.80 11.13 -5.81
CA ALA A 213 11.45 11.95 -6.83
C ALA A 213 10.89 13.37 -6.95
N ILE A 214 9.84 13.76 -6.21
CA ILE A 214 9.21 15.09 -6.33
C ILE A 214 10.23 16.24 -6.27
N PRO A 215 11.19 16.31 -5.33
CA PRO A 215 12.18 17.38 -5.31
C PRO A 215 13.05 17.44 -6.58
N LEU A 216 13.43 16.27 -7.12
CA LEU A 216 14.22 16.17 -8.34
C LEU A 216 13.43 16.55 -9.59
N LEU A 217 12.14 16.21 -9.64
CA LEU A 217 11.22 16.61 -10.69
C LEU A 217 10.91 18.12 -10.64
N GLU A 218 10.77 18.71 -9.46
CA GLU A 218 10.53 20.16 -9.30
C GLU A 218 11.69 21.03 -9.79
N THR A 219 12.92 20.51 -9.70
CA THR A 219 14.13 21.17 -10.23
C THR A 219 14.34 20.92 -11.72
N ASN A 220 13.66 19.95 -12.32
CA ASN A 220 13.77 19.54 -13.73
C ASN A 220 12.39 19.50 -14.42
N ARG A 221 11.64 20.61 -14.35
CA ARG A 221 10.22 20.65 -14.74
C ARG A 221 9.94 20.33 -16.21
N ASP A 222 10.92 20.57 -17.08
CA ASP A 222 10.86 20.25 -18.51
C ASP A 222 10.92 18.74 -18.78
N LYS A 223 11.41 17.95 -17.83
CA LYS A 223 11.53 16.50 -17.92
C LYS A 223 10.33 15.73 -17.37
N ILE A 224 9.41 16.41 -16.70
CA ILE A 224 8.24 15.78 -16.08
C ILE A 224 7.35 15.16 -17.17
N VAL A 225 7.10 13.85 -17.05
CA VAL A 225 6.06 13.16 -17.83
C VAL A 225 4.76 13.19 -17.05
N TRP A 226 3.90 14.15 -17.39
CA TRP A 226 2.70 14.47 -16.61
C TRP A 226 1.68 13.34 -16.52
N ALA A 227 1.50 12.56 -17.58
CA ALA A 227 0.61 11.39 -17.55
C ALA A 227 1.03 10.40 -16.46
N ILE A 228 2.32 10.04 -16.43
CA ILE A 228 2.85 9.13 -15.41
C ILE A 228 2.90 9.78 -14.02
N LEU A 229 3.17 11.09 -13.95
CA LEU A 229 3.14 11.86 -12.70
C LEU A 229 1.74 11.85 -12.05
N SER A 230 0.66 11.78 -12.83
CA SER A 230 -0.70 11.71 -12.27
C SER A 230 -0.89 10.52 -11.32
N ALA A 231 -0.23 9.39 -11.57
CA ALA A 231 -0.27 8.21 -10.70
C ALA A 231 0.62 8.35 -9.44
N ASN A 232 1.48 9.37 -9.37
CA ASN A 232 2.43 9.54 -8.28
C ASN A 232 1.74 10.06 -6.99
N PRO A 233 1.75 9.31 -5.87
CA PRO A 233 1.00 9.67 -4.67
C PRO A 233 1.48 10.97 -4.01
N ASN A 234 2.72 11.38 -4.26
CA ASN A 234 3.28 12.61 -3.69
C ASN A 234 3.18 13.81 -4.66
N ALA A 235 2.64 13.62 -5.86
CA ALA A 235 2.55 14.66 -6.88
C ALA A 235 1.28 15.53 -6.80
N ILE A 236 0.35 15.23 -5.89
CA ILE A 236 -0.91 16.00 -5.73
C ILE A 236 -0.70 17.53 -5.73
N PRO A 237 0.26 18.11 -4.98
CA PRO A 237 0.47 19.56 -5.00
C PRO A 237 0.95 20.12 -6.34
N LEU A 238 1.66 19.31 -7.15
CA LEU A 238 2.08 19.70 -8.50
C LEU A 238 0.90 19.63 -9.48
N LEU A 239 0.06 18.60 -9.36
CA LEU A 239 -1.12 18.39 -10.20
C LEU A 239 -2.19 19.46 -9.95
N GLU A 240 -2.42 19.84 -8.69
CA GLU A 240 -3.33 20.94 -8.31
C GLU A 240 -2.94 22.28 -8.95
N LYS A 241 -1.64 22.55 -9.08
CA LYS A 241 -1.12 23.75 -9.75
C LYS A 241 -1.20 23.66 -11.28
N ASN A 242 -1.41 22.47 -11.84
CA ASN A 242 -1.39 22.20 -13.28
C ASN A 242 -2.58 21.35 -13.74
N PRO A 243 -3.84 21.77 -13.48
CA PRO A 243 -5.01 20.92 -13.69
C PRO A 243 -5.24 20.48 -15.14
N LYS A 244 -4.71 21.24 -16.12
CA LYS A 244 -4.79 20.91 -17.55
C LYS A 244 -3.84 19.78 -17.98
N LYS A 245 -2.88 19.41 -17.13
CA LYS A 245 -1.89 18.36 -17.40
C LYS A 245 -2.23 17.04 -16.72
N ILE A 246 -3.32 17.00 -15.97
CA ILE A 246 -3.78 15.80 -15.29
C ILE A 246 -4.28 14.81 -16.35
N ASP A 247 -3.64 13.65 -16.40
CA ASP A 247 -4.20 12.45 -16.97
C ASP A 247 -5.11 11.76 -15.94
N TRP A 248 -6.40 11.57 -16.28
CA TRP A 248 -7.42 11.11 -15.32
C TRP A 248 -7.39 9.60 -15.11
N ALA A 249 -7.03 8.82 -16.12
CA ALA A 249 -6.83 7.39 -15.99
C ALA A 249 -5.68 7.10 -15.00
N SER A 250 -4.52 7.72 -15.21
CA SER A 250 -3.37 7.58 -14.30
C SER A 250 -3.65 8.18 -12.92
N LEU A 251 -4.41 9.28 -12.82
CA LEU A 251 -4.82 9.84 -11.52
C LEU A 251 -5.73 8.87 -10.76
N SER A 252 -6.49 8.04 -11.46
CA SER A 252 -7.39 7.05 -10.85
C SER A 252 -6.63 5.94 -10.11
N GLU A 253 -5.37 5.68 -10.46
CA GLU A 253 -4.45 4.81 -9.71
C GLU A 253 -3.85 5.50 -8.46
N ASN A 254 -3.95 6.84 -8.35
CA ASN A 254 -3.28 7.59 -7.31
C ASN A 254 -4.01 7.46 -5.96
N PRO A 255 -3.40 6.86 -4.93
CA PRO A 255 -4.08 6.61 -3.64
C PRO A 255 -4.36 7.88 -2.83
N ASN A 256 -3.76 9.01 -3.20
CA ASN A 256 -3.92 10.29 -2.53
C ASN A 256 -4.79 11.29 -3.31
N ALA A 257 -5.40 10.87 -4.42
CA ALA A 257 -6.13 11.76 -5.33
C ALA A 257 -7.65 11.83 -5.11
N ILE A 258 -8.21 11.15 -4.10
CA ILE A 258 -9.67 11.05 -3.92
C ILE A 258 -10.38 12.42 -3.95
N HIS A 259 -9.80 13.46 -3.35
CA HIS A 259 -10.44 14.79 -3.34
C HIS A 259 -10.47 15.46 -4.72
N LEU A 260 -9.49 15.19 -5.60
CA LEU A 260 -9.50 15.66 -6.98
C LEU A 260 -10.52 14.87 -7.81
N ILE A 261 -10.57 13.56 -7.61
CA ILE A 261 -11.48 12.65 -8.30
C ILE A 261 -12.93 13.00 -7.97
N GLU A 262 -13.27 13.17 -6.70
CA GLU A 262 -14.64 13.52 -6.25
C GLU A 262 -15.17 14.81 -6.89
N GLN A 263 -14.29 15.77 -7.17
CA GLN A 263 -14.64 17.05 -7.77
C GLN A 263 -14.78 16.99 -9.29
N ASN A 264 -14.39 15.89 -9.92
CA ASN A 264 -14.26 15.75 -11.38
C ASN A 264 -14.73 14.37 -11.87
N LEU A 265 -15.74 13.79 -11.22
CA LEU A 265 -16.30 12.48 -11.60
C LEU A 265 -16.80 12.46 -13.05
N ASP A 266 -17.14 13.61 -13.62
CA ASP A 266 -17.54 13.78 -15.02
C ASP A 266 -16.42 13.52 -16.04
N LYS A 267 -15.16 13.46 -15.58
CA LYS A 267 -14.00 13.21 -16.43
C LYS A 267 -13.55 11.75 -16.44
N LEU A 268 -14.20 10.89 -15.65
CA LEU A 268 -13.85 9.49 -15.56
C LEU A 268 -14.57 8.69 -16.64
N ASP A 269 -13.78 7.95 -17.42
CA ASP A 269 -14.26 6.94 -18.35
C ASP A 269 -14.21 5.53 -17.70
N ASP A 270 -14.53 4.50 -18.49
CA ASP A 270 -14.54 3.11 -18.02
C ASP A 270 -13.14 2.67 -17.53
N GLU A 271 -12.07 3.08 -18.22
CA GLU A 271 -10.69 2.77 -17.80
C GLU A 271 -10.37 3.39 -16.43
N CYS A 272 -10.79 4.64 -16.20
CA CYS A 272 -10.66 5.28 -14.89
C CYS A 272 -11.35 4.46 -13.80
N TRP A 273 -12.55 3.93 -14.06
CA TRP A 273 -13.32 3.15 -13.09
C TRP A 273 -12.67 1.79 -12.76
N GLY A 274 -12.03 1.15 -13.73
CA GLY A 274 -11.19 -0.02 -13.50
C GLY A 274 -10.06 0.26 -12.50
N TYR A 275 -9.27 1.31 -12.75
CA TYR A 275 -8.18 1.72 -11.84
C TYR A 275 -8.69 2.19 -10.47
N LEU A 276 -9.80 2.94 -10.43
CA LEU A 276 -10.42 3.38 -9.18
C LEU A 276 -10.87 2.18 -8.33
N SER A 277 -11.37 1.12 -8.95
CA SER A 277 -11.88 -0.07 -8.26
C SER A 277 -10.77 -0.76 -7.45
N GLU A 278 -9.55 -0.83 -8.00
CA GLU A 278 -8.37 -1.34 -7.29
C GLU A 278 -7.88 -0.37 -6.21
N ASN A 279 -8.14 0.93 -6.37
CA ASN A 279 -7.56 1.98 -5.54
C ASN A 279 -8.18 2.04 -4.12
N PRO A 280 -7.38 1.91 -3.05
CA PRO A 280 -7.89 1.97 -1.68
C PRO A 280 -8.54 3.31 -1.30
N CYS A 281 -8.30 4.38 -2.06
CA CYS A 281 -8.81 5.72 -1.77
C CYS A 281 -10.34 5.85 -1.89
N ILE A 282 -10.99 4.91 -2.61
CA ILE A 282 -12.46 4.89 -2.73
C ILE A 282 -13.14 4.40 -1.45
N PHE A 283 -12.37 3.88 -0.48
CA PHE A 283 -12.88 3.48 0.84
C PHE A 283 -12.49 4.51 1.89
N GLU A 284 -13.45 4.85 2.75
CA GLU A 284 -13.22 5.69 3.93
C GLU A 284 -13.48 4.91 5.22
N LEU A 285 -12.96 5.42 6.34
CA LEU A 285 -13.26 4.87 7.65
C LEU A 285 -14.74 5.07 7.98
N ASP A 286 -15.41 3.98 8.29
CA ASP A 286 -16.76 4.00 8.84
C ASP A 286 -16.72 4.36 10.32
N TYR A 287 -16.84 5.66 10.59
CA TYR A 287 -16.83 6.20 11.95
C TYR A 287 -17.94 5.61 12.83
N GLU A 288 -19.07 5.16 12.28
CA GLU A 288 -20.14 4.54 13.05
C GLU A 288 -19.75 3.13 13.51
N ALA A 289 -19.21 2.31 12.59
CA ALA A 289 -18.66 1.00 12.92
C ALA A 289 -17.49 1.12 13.91
N LEU A 290 -16.60 2.09 13.71
CA LEU A 290 -15.50 2.40 14.63
C LEU A 290 -16.01 2.77 16.01
N THR A 291 -16.98 3.69 16.10
CA THR A 291 -17.56 4.11 17.39
C THR A 291 -18.16 2.92 18.12
N SER A 292 -18.97 2.13 17.43
CA SER A 292 -19.62 0.93 17.97
C SER A 292 -18.60 -0.08 18.47
N ARG A 293 -17.48 -0.25 17.76
CA ARG A 293 -16.39 -1.13 18.20
C ARG A 293 -15.63 -0.55 19.39
N CYS A 294 -15.34 0.74 19.39
CA CYS A 294 -14.64 1.41 20.49
C CYS A 294 -15.41 1.34 21.81
N CYS A 295 -16.75 1.26 21.77
CA CYS A 295 -17.57 1.05 22.96
C CYS A 295 -17.18 -0.23 23.73
N ILE A 296 -16.74 -1.29 23.05
CA ILE A 296 -16.30 -2.53 23.70
C ILE A 296 -15.02 -2.30 24.52
N TYR A 297 -14.17 -1.36 24.10
CA TYR A 297 -12.86 -1.10 24.69
C TYR A 297 -12.78 0.25 25.39
N LYS A 298 -13.92 0.87 25.69
CA LYS A 298 -13.99 2.25 26.15
C LYS A 298 -13.12 2.46 27.40
N GLU A 299 -13.19 1.54 28.35
CA GLU A 299 -12.42 1.63 29.61
C GLU A 299 -10.91 1.49 29.38
N GLU A 300 -10.49 0.54 28.55
CA GLU A 300 -9.06 0.34 28.21
C GLU A 300 -8.50 1.52 27.40
N LEU A 301 -9.26 2.00 26.43
CA LEU A 301 -8.92 3.19 25.64
C LEU A 301 -8.80 4.40 26.56
N MET A 302 -9.76 4.61 27.47
CA MET A 302 -9.69 5.68 28.46
C MET A 302 -8.46 5.55 29.36
N GLN A 303 -8.10 4.36 29.84
CA GLN A 303 -6.88 4.16 30.64
C GLN A 303 -5.61 4.56 29.89
N ILE A 304 -5.56 4.33 28.57
CA ILE A 304 -4.39 4.65 27.74
C ILE A 304 -4.37 6.12 27.34
N THR A 305 -5.51 6.67 26.93
CA THR A 305 -5.60 8.07 26.46
C THR A 305 -5.55 9.05 27.63
N MET A 306 -6.14 8.69 28.77
CA MET A 306 -6.10 9.47 30.02
C MET A 306 -4.95 9.07 30.96
N HIS A 307 -3.96 8.29 30.48
CA HIS A 307 -2.82 7.93 31.31
C HIS A 307 -2.07 9.20 31.78
N PRO A 308 -1.76 9.36 33.08
CA PRO A 308 -1.18 10.60 33.61
C PRO A 308 0.07 11.09 32.87
N SER A 309 0.94 10.19 32.41
CA SER A 309 2.14 10.56 31.64
C SER A 309 1.82 11.16 30.26
N ARG A 310 0.72 10.71 29.62
CA ARG A 310 0.27 11.26 28.34
C ARG A 310 -0.36 12.62 28.52
N ILE A 311 -1.18 12.78 29.56
CA ILE A 311 -1.76 14.07 29.94
C ILE A 311 -0.64 15.07 30.22
N GLN A 312 0.35 14.70 31.03
CA GLN A 312 1.50 15.56 31.32
C GLN A 312 2.23 15.98 30.06
N LYS A 313 2.47 15.05 29.12
CA LYS A 313 3.10 15.37 27.83
C LYS A 313 2.30 16.38 27.00
N LEU A 314 0.96 16.30 27.00
CA LEU A 314 0.11 17.27 26.31
C LEU A 314 0.17 18.65 26.99
N LEU A 315 0.16 18.69 28.32
CA LEU A 315 0.34 19.92 29.10
C LEU A 315 1.72 20.56 28.82
N ASP A 316 2.79 19.76 28.77
CA ASP A 316 4.15 20.21 28.45
C ASP A 316 4.26 20.76 27.01
N MET A 317 3.40 20.29 26.10
CA MET A 317 3.26 20.83 24.75
C MET A 317 2.42 22.12 24.68
N GLY A 318 1.96 22.64 25.82
CA GLY A 318 1.20 23.88 25.93
C GLY A 318 -0.30 23.74 25.68
N ILE A 319 -0.83 22.51 25.66
CA ILE A 319 -2.28 22.25 25.57
C ILE A 319 -2.86 22.42 26.98
N SER A 320 -3.85 23.30 27.17
CA SER A 320 -4.43 23.51 28.50
C SER A 320 -5.36 22.35 28.90
N ILE A 321 -5.64 22.24 30.20
CA ILE A 321 -6.56 21.22 30.74
C ILE A 321 -7.95 21.30 30.08
N ASP A 322 -8.44 22.52 29.83
CA ASP A 322 -9.74 22.78 29.19
C ASP A 322 -9.74 22.44 27.70
N GLU A 323 -8.55 22.35 27.09
CA GLU A 323 -8.39 21.93 25.71
C GLU A 323 -8.20 20.42 25.58
N LEU A 324 -7.96 19.67 26.66
CA LEU A 324 -7.68 18.22 26.60
C LEU A 324 -8.81 17.42 25.94
N ASP A 325 -10.07 17.79 26.13
CA ASP A 325 -11.24 17.17 25.49
C ASP A 325 -11.18 17.21 23.95
N ASN A 326 -10.33 18.07 23.39
CA ASN A 326 -10.10 18.16 21.95
C ASN A 326 -8.99 17.21 21.45
N TYR A 327 -8.21 16.62 22.34
CA TYR A 327 -7.03 15.82 22.02
C TYR A 327 -7.11 14.38 22.57
N ILE A 328 -8.16 14.06 23.33
CA ILE A 328 -8.41 12.78 23.97
C ILE A 328 -9.70 12.16 23.44
#